data_AF-A0A519P0M9-F1
#
_entry.id   AF-A0A519P0M9-F1
#
_cell.length_a   1.000
_cell.length_b   1.000
_cell.length_c   1.000
_cell.angle_alpha   90.00
_cell.angle_beta   90.00
_cell.angle_gamma   90.00
#
_symmetry.space_group_name_H-M   'P 1'
#
loop_
_entity.id
_entity.type
_entity.pdbx_description
1 polymer ?
#
loop_
_entity_poly.entity_id
_entity_poly.type
_entity_poly.pdbx_seq_one_letter_code
_entity_poly.pdbx_strand_id
1 'polypeptide(L)' 'MMRTGIRKGMGLAVAAMVVQALPAAAQIRTATVAEGQVAGKPTGPVTAFLGVPFAAPPVAENRWKPPL' A
#
# COMPACT_ATOMS: atom_id res chain seq x y z
N MET A 1 11.62 29.38 -38.73
CA MET A 1 11.35 29.85 -37.35
C MET A 1 10.19 29.04 -36.74
N MET A 2 10.39 27.75 -36.39
CA MET A 2 9.29 26.84 -35.96
C MET A 2 9.72 25.79 -34.91
N ARG A 3 10.96 25.84 -34.39
CA ARG A 3 11.54 24.75 -33.56
C ARG A 3 11.42 24.94 -32.05
N THR A 4 10.94 26.11 -31.59
CA THR A 4 10.95 26.47 -30.16
C THR A 4 9.66 26.06 -29.42
N GLY A 5 8.51 26.03 -30.10
CA GLY A 5 7.22 25.64 -29.48
C GLY A 5 7.14 24.15 -29.12
N ILE A 6 7.73 23.28 -29.95
CA ILE A 6 7.74 21.82 -29.77
C ILE A 6 8.52 21.42 -28.50
N ARG A 7 9.62 22.10 -28.18
CA ARG A 7 10.43 21.81 -26.97
C ARG A 7 9.72 22.19 -25.68
N LYS A 8 8.96 23.30 -25.69
CA LYS A 8 8.15 23.73 -24.55
C LYS A 8 6.94 22.81 -24.33
N GLY A 9 6.28 22.38 -25.41
CA GLY A 9 5.17 21.41 -25.34
C GLY A 9 5.60 20.02 -24.87
N MET A 10 6.78 19.53 -25.32
CA MET A 10 7.34 18.26 -24.87
C MET A 10 7.69 18.28 -23.38
N GLY A 11 8.25 19.38 -22.86
CA GLY A 11 8.54 19.54 -21.43
C GLY A 11 7.28 19.52 -20.55
N LEU A 12 6.20 20.17 -20.99
CA LEU A 12 4.90 20.13 -20.30
C LEU A 12 4.27 18.74 -20.31
N ALA A 13 4.36 18.02 -21.44
CA ALA A 13 3.78 16.69 -21.58
C ALA A 13 4.49 15.65 -20.68
N VAL A 14 5.81 15.73 -20.56
CA VAL A 14 6.59 14.87 -19.65
C VAL A 14 6.25 15.17 -18.20
N ALA A 15 6.15 16.45 -17.82
CA ALA A 15 5.75 16.83 -16.46
C ALA A 15 4.34 16.34 -16.11
N ALA A 16 3.39 16.41 -17.05
CA ALA A 16 2.02 15.91 -16.84
C ALA A 16 1.95 14.38 -16.68
N MET A 17 2.81 13.61 -17.35
CA MET A 17 2.90 12.15 -17.19
C MET A 17 3.47 11.74 -15.82
N VAL A 18 4.41 12.50 -15.26
CA VAL A 18 5.00 12.21 -13.93
C VAL A 18 3.95 12.31 -12.82
N VAL A 19 3.00 13.24 -12.94
CA VAL A 19 1.94 13.45 -11.91
C VAL A 19 0.95 12.28 -11.85
N GLN A 20 0.76 11.54 -12.95
CA GLN A 20 -0.17 10.39 -13.01
C GLN A 20 0.35 9.15 -12.24
N ALA A 21 1.63 9.08 -11.88
CA ALA A 21 2.25 7.92 -11.21
C ALA A 21 2.17 7.97 -9.66
N LEU A 22 1.68 9.07 -9.08
CA LEU A 22 1.63 9.29 -7.63
C LEU A 22 0.76 8.30 -6.81
N PRO A 23 -0.42 7.82 -7.27
CA PRO A 23 -1.32 7.04 -6.39
C PRO A 23 -0.73 5.69 -5.97
N ALA A 24 0.13 5.08 -6.78
CA ALA A 24 0.75 3.79 -6.45
C ALA A 24 1.82 3.89 -5.32
N ALA A 25 2.43 5.08 -5.16
CA ALA A 25 3.45 5.35 -4.16
C ALA A 25 2.88 5.74 -2.79
N ALA A 26 1.64 6.22 -2.73
CA ALA A 26 0.99 6.68 -1.50
C ALA A 26 0.34 5.56 -0.66
N GLN A 27 0.29 4.33 -1.19
CA GLN A 27 -0.49 3.26 -0.58
C GLN A 27 0.23 2.64 0.61
N ILE A 28 -0.47 2.57 1.76
CA ILE A 28 0.05 2.04 3.03
C ILE A 28 0.61 0.63 2.80
N ARG A 29 1.86 0.39 3.19
CA ARG A 29 2.53 -0.93 3.06
C ARG A 29 2.68 -1.67 4.38
N THR A 30 2.67 -0.92 5.48
CA THR A 30 2.82 -1.45 6.81
C THR A 30 1.89 -0.72 7.77
N ALA A 31 1.45 -1.41 8.82
CA ALA A 31 0.69 -0.82 9.92
C ALA A 31 1.30 -1.29 11.24
N THR A 32 1.35 -0.39 12.23
CA THR A 32 1.79 -0.72 13.59
C THR A 32 0.56 -1.06 14.45
N VAL A 33 0.60 -2.21 15.09
CA VAL A 33 -0.39 -2.70 16.07
C VAL A 33 0.31 -2.94 17.41
N ALA A 34 -0.43 -3.36 18.45
CA ALA A 34 0.14 -3.57 19.78
C ALA A 34 1.26 -4.63 19.79
N GLU A 35 1.15 -5.64 18.92
CA GLU A 35 2.05 -6.79 18.82
C GLU A 35 3.24 -6.55 17.88
N GLY A 36 3.28 -5.42 17.16
CA GLY A 36 4.35 -5.07 16.24
C GLY A 36 3.85 -4.54 14.90
N GLN A 37 4.63 -4.76 13.84
CA GLN A 37 4.31 -4.25 12.50
C GLN A 37 3.74 -5.38 11.61
N VAL A 38 2.65 -5.10 10.90
CA VAL A 38 2.06 -5.99 9.91
C VAL A 38 2.27 -5.45 8.49
N ALA A 39 2.56 -6.34 7.55
CA ALA A 39 2.69 -6.00 6.13
C ALA A 39 1.34 -6.13 5.41
N GLY A 40 1.04 -5.15 4.57
CA GLY A 40 -0.19 -5.09 3.78
C GLY A 40 0.06 -5.21 2.29
N LYS A 41 -0.95 -5.69 1.56
CA LYS A 41 -0.92 -5.80 0.09
C LYS A 41 -1.87 -4.77 -0.55
N PRO A 42 -1.37 -3.87 -1.40
CA PRO A 42 -2.22 -3.04 -2.25
C PRO A 42 -3.19 -3.88 -3.07
N THR A 43 -4.45 -3.49 -3.03
CA THR A 43 -5.54 -4.13 -3.76
C THR A 43 -6.46 -3.03 -4.29
N GLY A 44 -6.20 -2.55 -5.50
CA GLY A 44 -6.90 -1.39 -6.06
C GLY A 44 -6.72 -0.15 -5.18
N PRO A 45 -7.80 0.53 -4.75
CA PRO A 45 -7.71 1.75 -3.95
C PRO A 45 -7.42 1.52 -2.46
N VAL A 46 -7.35 0.26 -1.99
CA VAL A 46 -7.17 -0.07 -0.55
C VAL A 46 -5.94 -0.95 -0.32
N THR A 47 -5.40 -0.95 0.89
CA THR A 47 -4.41 -1.95 1.32
C THR A 47 -5.12 -3.02 2.15
N ALA A 48 -4.99 -4.28 1.75
CA ALA A 48 -5.51 -5.42 2.50
C ALA A 48 -4.44 -5.98 3.45
N PHE A 49 -4.81 -6.16 4.71
CA PHE A 49 -4.01 -6.86 5.73
C PHE A 49 -4.76 -8.13 6.12
N LEU A 50 -4.29 -9.29 5.65
CA LEU A 50 -4.99 -10.56 5.78
C LEU A 50 -4.21 -11.53 6.67
N GLY A 51 -4.91 -12.38 7.42
CA GLY A 51 -4.30 -13.39 8.28
C GLY A 51 -3.63 -12.85 9.55
N VAL A 52 -3.97 -11.63 9.98
CA VAL A 52 -3.48 -11.07 11.25
C VAL A 52 -4.11 -11.86 12.41
N PRO A 53 -3.31 -12.50 13.28
CA PRO A 53 -3.84 -13.24 14.43
C PRO A 53 -4.44 -12.26 15.44
N PHE A 54 -5.60 -12.63 16.00
CA PHE A 54 -6.28 -11.84 17.04
C PHE A 54 -6.29 -12.54 18.41
N ALA A 55 -5.82 -13.77 18.46
CA ALA A 55 -5.77 -14.60 19.64
C ALA A 55 -4.63 -15.63 19.52
N ALA A 56 -4.23 -16.20 20.64
CA ALA A 56 -3.28 -17.31 20.64
C ALA A 56 -3.84 -18.53 19.88
N PRO A 57 -3.00 -19.33 19.19
CA PRO A 57 -3.45 -20.54 18.51
C PRO A 57 -4.19 -21.51 19.46
N PRO A 58 -5.38 -22.02 19.08
CA PRO A 58 -6.21 -22.89 19.93
C PRO A 58 -5.74 -24.36 19.91
N VAL A 59 -4.45 -24.58 20.10
CA VAL A 59 -3.78 -25.89 20.07
C VAL A 59 -3.32 -26.30 21.47
N ALA A 60 -2.96 -27.58 21.64
CA ALA A 60 -2.49 -28.16 22.91
C ALA A 60 -3.41 -27.79 24.10
N GLU A 61 -2.87 -27.16 25.14
CA GLU A 61 -3.59 -26.77 26.34
C GLU A 61 -4.68 -25.71 26.10
N ASN A 62 -4.68 -25.04 24.94
CA ASN A 62 -5.69 -24.04 24.57
C ASN A 62 -6.95 -24.66 23.93
N ARG A 63 -6.98 -25.98 23.70
CA ARG A 63 -8.14 -26.64 23.09
C ARG A 63 -9.38 -26.50 23.99
N TRP A 64 -10.52 -26.18 23.39
CA TRP A 64 -11.82 -26.02 24.06
C TRP A 64 -11.88 -24.92 25.13
N LYS A 65 -10.94 -23.96 25.11
CA LYS A 65 -10.93 -22.79 25.98
C LYS A 65 -11.36 -21.54 25.20
N PRO A 66 -11.82 -20.47 25.89
CA PRO A 66 -11.98 -19.16 25.26
C PRO A 66 -10.69 -18.68 24.60
N PRO A 67 -10.76 -17.83 23.56
CA PRO A 67 -9.59 -17.23 22.96
C PRO A 67 -8.85 -16.37 23.99
N LEU A 68 -7.52 -16.52 23.99
CA LEU A 68 -6.57 -15.72 24.78
C LEU A 68 -6.00 -14.59 23.93
#